data_AF-A0A661UXU7-F1
#
_entry.id   AF-A0A661UXU7-F1
#
_cell.length_a   1.000
_cell.length_b   1.000
_cell.length_c   1.000
_cell.angle_alpha   90.00
_cell.angle_beta   90.00
_cell.angle_gamma   90.00
#
_symmetry.space_group_name_H-M   'P 1'
#
loop_
_entity.id
_entity.type
_entity.pdbx_description
1 polymer ?
#
loop_
_entity_poly.entity_id
_entity_poly.type
_entity_poly.pdbx_seq_one_letter_code
_entity_poly.pdbx_strand_id
1 'polypeptide(L)'
;RIAIARTLLLDPRILILDDSTSSVDTETEYLIQGTLQELMRGRTTFVIAQRLRTVKMADEIVVLQEGRVVERGRHDALLARDGVYRQIYDLELRDQEEALAAPPAPDAHRTVEGVAGS
;
A
#
# COMPACT_ATOMS: atom_id res chain seq x y z
N ARG A 1 9.36 11.37 5.60
CA ARG A 1 9.71 12.38 4.56
C ARG A 1 11.23 12.53 4.36
N ILE A 2 12.05 12.77 5.39
CA ILE A 2 13.53 12.86 5.25
C ILE A 2 14.15 11.58 4.66
N ALA A 3 13.70 10.40 5.10
CA ALA A 3 14.18 9.13 4.55
C ALA A 3 13.93 8.99 3.04
N ILE A 4 12.71 9.31 2.58
CA ILE A 4 12.36 9.32 1.14
C ILE A 4 13.28 10.27 0.36
N ALA A 5 13.45 11.50 0.83
CA ALA A 5 14.33 12.48 0.18
C ALA A 5 15.79 12.01 0.12
N ARG A 6 16.30 11.41 1.21
CA ARG A 6 17.64 10.82 1.24
C ARG A 6 17.79 9.67 0.26
N THR A 7 16.79 8.81 0.14
CA THR A 7 16.77 7.72 -0.83
C THR A 7 16.81 8.23 -2.26
N LEU A 8 16.05 9.28 -2.57
CA LEU A 8 16.09 9.94 -3.89
C LEU A 8 17.48 10.51 -4.21
N LEU A 9 18.16 11.09 -3.22
CA LEU A 9 19.51 11.65 -3.40
C LEU A 9 20.60 10.57 -3.55
N LEU A 10 20.50 9.47 -2.80
CA LEU A 10 21.49 8.40 -2.80
C LEU A 10 21.32 7.40 -3.94
N ASP A 11 20.14 7.38 -4.55
CA ASP A 11 19.75 6.46 -5.63
C ASP A 11 20.23 4.99 -5.43
N PRO A 12 19.90 4.36 -4.28
CA PRO A 12 20.40 3.02 -4.00
C PRO A 12 19.70 1.97 -4.89
N ARG A 13 20.45 0.94 -5.31
CA ARG A 13 19.92 -0.17 -6.12
C ARG A 13 18.96 -1.09 -5.36
N ILE A 14 19.08 -1.14 -4.03
CA ILE A 14 18.28 -1.98 -3.13
C ILE A 14 17.59 -1.09 -2.11
N LEU A 15 16.27 -1.25 -1.97
CA LEU A 15 15.41 -0.55 -1.02
C LEU A 15 14.81 -1.54 -0.03
N ILE A 16 14.77 -1.17 1.24
CA ILE A 16 14.04 -1.89 2.29
C ILE A 16 13.12 -0.87 2.95
N LEU A 17 11.82 -1.14 2.90
CA LEU A 17 10.78 -0.25 3.40
C LEU A 17 9.95 -0.99 4.45
N ASP A 18 9.59 -0.27 5.49
CA ASP A 18 8.63 -0.72 6.50
C ASP A 18 7.37 0.14 6.34
N ASP A 19 6.26 -0.46 5.94
CA ASP A 19 4.96 0.22 5.71
C ASP A 19 4.26 0.44 7.07
N SER A 20 4.97 1.04 8.03
CA SER A 20 4.44 1.35 9.35
C SER A 20 3.59 2.63 9.29
N THR A 21 2.29 2.47 9.57
CA THR A 21 1.31 3.55 9.45
C THR A 21 1.27 4.39 10.73
N SER A 22 1.55 5.68 10.64
CA SER A 22 0.94 6.71 11.50
C SER A 22 -0.34 7.20 10.82
N SER A 23 -1.45 7.41 11.51
CA SER A 23 -2.73 7.87 10.94
C SER A 23 -2.54 8.98 9.89
N VAL A 24 -2.86 8.69 8.63
CA VAL A 24 -2.85 9.65 7.53
C VAL A 24 -4.22 9.65 6.84
N ASP A 25 -4.68 10.82 6.39
CA ASP A 25 -5.88 10.96 5.57
C ASP A 25 -5.71 10.31 4.18
N THR A 26 -6.84 9.99 3.54
CA THR A 26 -6.93 9.27 2.26
C THR A 26 -6.19 9.97 1.11
N GLU A 27 -6.21 11.31 1.06
CA GLU A 27 -5.54 12.08 0.00
C GLU A 27 -4.02 11.97 0.14
N THR A 28 -3.51 12.14 1.36
CA THR A 28 -2.08 12.01 1.64
C THR A 28 -1.61 10.57 1.44
N GLU A 29 -2.44 9.56 1.71
CA GLU A 29 -2.14 8.16 1.43
C GLU A 29 -1.94 7.91 -0.08
N TYR A 30 -2.80 8.47 -0.92
CA TYR A 30 -2.67 8.36 -2.37
C TYR A 30 -1.36 8.98 -2.88
N LEU A 31 -1.00 10.17 -2.36
CA LEU A 31 0.25 10.85 -2.71
C LEU A 31 1.49 10.06 -2.29
N ILE A 32 1.47 9.49 -1.08
CA ILE A 32 2.56 8.64 -0.57
C ILE A 32 2.72 7.41 -1.46
N GLN A 33 1.61 6.75 -1.83
CA GLN A 33 1.63 5.58 -2.70
C GLN A 33 2.20 5.89 -4.09
N GLY A 34 1.80 7.01 -4.71
CA GLY A 34 2.38 7.46 -5.98
C GLY A 34 3.89 7.69 -5.88
N THR A 35 4.32 8.38 -4.82
CA THR A 35 5.74 8.63 -4.56
C THR A 35 6.53 7.33 -4.35
N LEU A 36 5.96 6.37 -3.63
CA LEU A 36 6.58 5.05 -3.41
C LEU A 36 6.70 4.26 -4.70
N GLN A 37 5.69 4.27 -5.57
CA GLN A 37 5.78 3.61 -6.88
C GLN A 37 6.91 4.18 -7.74
N GLU A 38 7.04 5.50 -7.78
CA GLU A 38 8.15 6.15 -8.50
C GLU A 38 9.49 5.84 -7.86
N LEU A 39 9.55 5.81 -6.53
CA LEU A 39 10.75 5.45 -5.80
C LEU A 39 11.15 3.99 -6.08
N MET A 40 10.22 3.06 -6.19
CA MET A 40 10.53 1.64 -6.39
C MET A 40 10.92 1.32 -7.85
N ARG A 41 10.55 2.18 -8.81
CA ARG A 41 10.77 1.93 -10.23
C ARG A 41 12.27 1.74 -10.54
N GLY A 42 12.59 0.62 -11.20
CA GLY A 42 13.96 0.28 -11.58
C GLY A 42 14.86 -0.17 -10.43
N ARG A 43 14.30 -0.39 -9.22
CA ARG A 43 15.04 -0.77 -8.01
C ARG A 43 14.50 -2.08 -7.44
N THR A 44 15.40 -2.89 -6.87
CA THR A 44 14.97 -4.06 -6.08
C THR A 44 14.46 -3.56 -4.74
N THR A 45 13.18 -3.77 -4.45
CA THR A 45 12.56 -3.26 -3.23
C THR A 45 11.97 -4.39 -2.41
N PHE A 46 12.35 -4.47 -1.14
CA PHE A 46 11.68 -5.28 -0.14
C PHE A 46 10.79 -4.38 0.70
N VAL A 47 9.51 -4.75 0.83
CA VAL A 47 8.56 -4.01 1.67
C VAL A 47 7.96 -4.96 2.69
N ILE A 48 8.06 -4.59 3.97
CA ILE A 48 7.27 -5.21 5.03
C ILE A 48 5.89 -4.55 4.95
N ALA A 49 4.95 -5.23 4.30
CA ALA A 49 3.64 -4.67 4.00
C ALA A 49 2.63 -4.98 5.11
N GLN A 50 1.87 -3.97 5.53
CA GLN A 50 0.73 -4.11 6.47
C GLN A 50 -0.61 -3.75 5.80
N ARG A 51 -0.56 -3.28 4.54
CA ARG A 51 -1.71 -2.79 3.78
C ARG A 51 -1.92 -3.58 2.50
N LEU A 52 -3.17 -3.83 2.15
CA LEU A 52 -3.54 -4.58 0.97
C LEU A 52 -3.04 -3.92 -0.32
N ARG A 53 -3.10 -2.59 -0.41
CA ARG A 53 -2.61 -1.86 -1.60
C ARG A 53 -1.13 -2.13 -1.86
N THR A 54 -0.30 -2.08 -0.80
CA THR A 54 1.13 -2.39 -0.89
C THR A 54 1.37 -3.86 -1.25
N VAL A 55 0.63 -4.78 -0.61
CA VAL A 55 0.69 -6.23 -0.91
C VAL A 55 0.34 -6.51 -2.37
N LYS A 56 -0.73 -5.90 -2.90
CA LYS A 56 -1.19 -6.11 -4.29
C LYS A 56 -0.24 -5.52 -5.34
N MET A 57 0.57 -4.52 -4.98
CA MET A 57 1.57 -3.94 -5.87
C MET A 57 2.83 -4.80 -6.00
N ALA A 58 3.05 -5.76 -5.11
CA ALA A 58 4.26 -6.56 -5.11
C ALA A 58 4.29 -7.53 -6.32
N ASP A 59 5.43 -7.58 -7.01
CA ASP A 59 5.68 -8.59 -8.03
C ASP A 59 5.68 -10.01 -7.42
N GLU A 60 6.05 -10.11 -6.14
CA GLU A 60 6.08 -11.33 -5.37
C GLU A 60 5.93 -11.06 -3.87
N ILE A 61 5.10 -11.86 -3.20
CA ILE A 61 4.85 -11.85 -1.77
C ILE A 61 5.57 -13.04 -1.16
N VAL A 62 6.26 -12.82 -0.05
CA VAL A 62 6.92 -13.84 0.76
C VAL A 62 6.27 -13.84 2.14
N VAL A 63 5.65 -14.96 2.53
CA VAL A 63 5.02 -15.11 3.84
C VAL A 63 6.01 -15.78 4.79
N LEU A 64 6.24 -15.12 5.92
CA LEU A 64 7.11 -15.61 6.99
C LEU A 64 6.27 -16.09 8.17
N GLN A 65 6.57 -17.29 8.67
CA GLN A 65 6.02 -17.81 9.91
C GLN A 65 7.15 -18.46 10.70
N GLU A 66 7.31 -18.07 11.98
CA GLU A 66 8.36 -18.59 12.87
C GLU A 66 9.78 -18.53 12.25
N GLY A 67 10.09 -17.44 11.53
CA GLY A 67 11.39 -17.24 10.90
C GLY A 67 11.65 -18.08 9.64
N ARG A 68 10.62 -18.74 9.10
CA ARG A 68 10.72 -19.52 7.86
C ARG A 68 9.78 -18.97 6.78
N VAL A 69 10.22 -19.05 5.53
CA VAL A 69 9.35 -18.81 4.37
C VAL A 69 8.41 -19.99 4.22
N VAL A 70 7.12 -19.76 4.47
CA VAL A 70 6.08 -20.80 4.37
C VAL A 70 5.34 -20.73 3.03
N GLU A 71 5.22 -19.55 2.44
CA GLU A 71 4.61 -19.35 1.14
C GLU A 71 5.32 -18.24 0.34
N ARG A 72 5.24 -18.35 -0.99
CA ARG A 72 5.80 -17.37 -1.94
C ARG A 72 4.99 -17.35 -3.22
N GLY A 73 4.66 -16.17 -3.73
CA GLY A 73 3.92 -16.01 -4.99
C GLY A 73 3.20 -14.67 -5.12
N ARG A 74 2.37 -14.53 -6.15
CA ARG A 74 1.54 -13.34 -6.35
C ARG A 74 0.27 -13.40 -5.51
N HIS A 75 -0.30 -12.23 -5.22
CA HIS A 75 -1.54 -12.06 -4.43
C HIS A 75 -2.63 -13.06 -4.81
N ASP A 76 -3.06 -13.07 -6.07
CA ASP A 76 -4.18 -13.93 -6.52
C ASP A 76 -3.87 -15.42 -6.38
N ALA A 77 -2.61 -15.82 -6.62
CA ALA A 77 -2.20 -17.21 -6.57
C ALA A 77 -2.11 -17.73 -5.12
N LEU A 78 -1.63 -16.88 -4.20
CA LEU A 78 -1.61 -17.19 -2.77
C LEU A 78 -3.01 -17.16 -2.18
N LEU A 79 -3.85 -16.21 -2.61
CA LEU A 79 -5.23 -16.14 -2.17
C LEU A 79 -6.00 -17.38 -2.63
N ALA A 80 -5.82 -17.87 -3.85
CA ALA A 80 -6.50 -19.09 -4.32
C ALA A 80 -6.19 -20.37 -3.50
N ARG A 81 -5.15 -20.35 -2.67
CA ARG A 81 -4.77 -21.44 -1.78
C ARG A 81 -5.42 -21.28 -0.40
N ASP A 82 -5.59 -22.39 0.30
CA ASP A 82 -6.00 -22.40 1.70
C ASP A 82 -4.78 -22.35 2.63
N GLY A 83 -3.96 -21.31 2.45
CA GLY A 83 -2.65 -21.12 3.11
C GLY A 83 -2.64 -20.04 4.20
N VAL A 84 -1.48 -19.85 4.82
CA VAL A 84 -1.22 -18.80 5.83
C VAL A 84 -1.49 -17.41 5.25
N TYR A 85 -1.14 -17.19 3.97
CA TYR A 85 -1.46 -15.93 3.30
C TYR A 85 -2.96 -15.62 3.32
N ARG A 86 -3.81 -16.60 3.00
CA ARG A 86 -5.27 -16.44 3.00
C ARG A 86 -5.79 -16.13 4.41
N GLN A 87 -5.23 -16.79 5.43
CA GLN A 87 -5.60 -16.53 6.82
C GLN A 87 -5.30 -15.08 7.24
N ILE A 88 -4.09 -14.58 6.92
CA ILE A 88 -3.72 -13.17 7.16
C ILE A 88 -4.66 -12.25 6.37
N TYR A 89 -4.94 -12.60 5.12
CA TYR A 89 -5.82 -11.82 4.27
C TYR A 89 -7.22 -11.64 4.88
N ASP A 90 -7.85 -12.75 5.27
CA ASP A 90 -9.21 -12.76 5.81
C ASP A 90 -9.31 -12.04 7.17
N LEU A 91 -8.22 -12.02 7.95
CA LEU A 91 -8.17 -11.38 9.28
C LEU A 91 -7.81 -9.89 9.24
N GLU A 92 -6.91 -9.48 8.35
CA GLU A 92 -6.27 -8.15 8.44
C GLU A 92 -6.44 -7.28 7.18
N LEU A 93 -6.65 -7.90 6.01
CA LEU A 93 -6.59 -7.18 4.73
C LEU A 93 -7.93 -7.12 3.99
N ARG A 94 -8.84 -8.04 4.24
CA ARG A 94 -10.13 -8.14 3.55
C ARG A 94 -10.97 -6.87 3.68
N ASP A 95 -11.05 -6.29 4.87
CA ASP A 95 -11.79 -5.05 5.12
C ASP A 95 -11.23 -3.88 4.30
N GLN A 96 -9.92 -3.87 4.05
CA GLN A 96 -9.29 -2.86 3.19
C GLN A 96 -9.72 -3.03 1.73
N GLU A 97 -9.91 -4.27 1.25
CA GLU A 97 -10.42 -4.53 -0.10
C GLU A 97 -11.83 -3.97 -0.28
N GLU A 98 -12.70 -4.18 0.69
CA GLU A 98 -14.08 -3.70 0.68
C GLU A 98 -14.12 -2.17 0.68
N ALA A 99 -13.27 -1.52 1.48
CA ALA A 99 -13.12 -0.07 1.49
C ALA A 99 -12.58 0.49 0.16
N LEU A 100 -11.69 -0.23 -0.51
CA LEU A 100 -11.17 0.12 -1.84
C LEU A 100 -12.19 -0.08 -2.98
N ALA A 101 -13.12 -1.03 -2.80
CA ALA A 101 -14.16 -1.34 -3.78
C ALA A 101 -15.41 -0.46 -3.65
N ALA A 102 -15.60 0.21 -2.51
CA ALA A 102 -16.68 1.16 -2.32
C ALA A 102 -16.52 2.38 -3.24
N PRO A 103 -17.60 2.84 -3.91
CA PRO A 103 -17.52 4.07 -4.70
C PRO A 103 -17.12 5.24 -3.78
N PRO A 104 -16.25 6.17 -4.24
CA PRO A 104 -15.85 7.30 -3.43
C PRO A 104 -17.11 8.04 -2.96
N ALA A 105 -17.20 8.30 -1.66
CA ALA A 105 -18.28 9.09 -1.10
C ALA A 105 -18.33 10.43 -1.87
N PRO A 106 -19.52 10.91 -2.28
CA PRO A 106 -19.61 12.17 -3.01
C PRO A 106 -18.94 13.28 -2.20
N ASP A 107 -17.96 13.95 -2.81
CA ASP A 107 -17.17 15.03 -2.22
C ASP A 107 -18.07 16.00 -1.45
N ALA A 108 -17.95 16.02 -0.12
CA ALA A 108 -18.65 16.97 0.75
C ALA A 108 -18.04 18.39 0.69
N HIS A 109 -17.25 18.70 -0.34
CA HIS A 109 -16.56 19.99 -0.50
C HIS A 109 -16.74 20.58 -1.90
N ARG A 110 -18.01 20.84 -2.28
CA ARG A 110 -18.36 21.92 -3.22
C ARG A 110 -19.68 22.59 -2.82
N THR A 111 -19.65 23.43 -1.79
CA THR A 111 -20.60 24.55 -1.68
C THR A 111 -19.97 25.69 -0.87
N VAL A 112 -18.91 26.31 -1.40
CA VAL A 112 -18.63 27.71 -1.09
C VAL A 112 -18.18 28.35 -2.38
N GLU A 113 -19.11 28.96 -3.10
CA GLU A 113 -18.96 30.17 -3.93
C GLU A 113 -20.19 30.31 -4.82
N GLY A 114 -21.00 31.33 -4.56
CA GLY A 114 -22.14 31.63 -5.43
C GLY A 114 -23.29 32.45 -4.84
N VAL A 115 -23.05 33.41 -3.94
CA VAL A 115 -23.98 34.55 -3.78
C VAL A 115 -23.19 35.83 -3.52
N ALA A 116 -22.66 36.40 -4.59
CA ALA A 116 -22.40 37.82 -4.70
C ALA A 116 -22.84 38.26 -6.10
N GLY A 117 -23.82 39.16 -6.17
CA GLY A 117 -24.25 39.82 -7.40
C GLY A 117 -25.69 39.53 -7.81
N SER A 118 -26.65 40.20 -7.18
CA SER A 118 -27.44 41.31 -7.77
C SER A 118 -28.63 41.66 -6.90
#